data_AF-A0A6G7RY55-F1
#
_entry.id   AF-A0A6G7RY55-F1
#
_cell.length_a   1.000
_cell.length_b   1.000
_cell.length_c   1.000
_cell.angle_alpha   90.00
_cell.angle_beta   90.00
_cell.angle_gamma   90.00
#
_symmetry.space_group_name_H-M   'P 1'
#
loop_
_entity.id
_entity.type
_entity.pdbx_description
1 polymer ?
#
loop_
_entity_poly.entity_id
_entity_poly.type
_entity_poly.pdbx_seq_one_letter_code
_entity_poly.pdbx_strand_id
1 'polypeptide(L)'
;MDFEELLKQIKDELLKVLGESYADYKTESKKDVEAFLEASKEKLERWTKLLANTELTVKDYEWLLKSQKDILVLKALYQAGITKQRLGHLKNKIIDTIVNVVVGAIF
;
A
#
# COMPACT_ATOMS: atom_id res chain seq x y z
N MET A 1 4.96 -3.54 18.39
CA MET A 1 3.81 -2.86 17.77
C MET A 1 2.86 -3.92 17.27
N ASP A 2 1.56 -3.73 17.47
CA ASP A 2 0.54 -4.67 16.97
C ASP A 2 0.35 -4.52 15.45
N PHE A 3 -0.04 -5.60 14.75
CA PHE A 3 -0.23 -5.53 13.29
C PHE A 3 -1.41 -4.63 12.90
N GLU A 4 -2.48 -4.56 13.69
CA GLU A 4 -3.61 -3.66 13.42
C GLU A 4 -3.20 -2.19 13.55
N GLU A 5 -2.31 -1.87 14.50
CA GLU A 5 -1.73 -0.52 14.63
C GLU A 5 -0.89 -0.16 13.40
N LEU A 6 -0.05 -1.09 12.94
CA LEU A 6 0.75 -0.90 11.73
C LEU A 6 -0.14 -0.75 10.48
N LEU A 7 -1.18 -1.58 10.35
CA LEU A 7 -2.11 -1.52 9.23
C LEU A 7 -2.84 -0.17 9.19
N LYS A 8 -3.19 0.36 10.36
CA LYS A 8 -3.76 1.71 10.49
C LYS A 8 -2.76 2.79 10.07
N GLN A 9 -1.51 2.71 10.51
CA GLN A 9 -0.46 3.65 10.09
C GLN A 9 -0.23 3.61 8.57
N ILE A 10 -0.18 2.42 7.98
CA ILE A 10 -0.09 2.23 6.54
C ILE A 10 -1.27 2.92 5.85
N LYS A 11 -2.51 2.68 6.32
CA LYS A 11 -3.71 3.31 5.76
C LYS A 11 -3.62 4.82 5.81
N ASP A 12 -3.27 5.38 6.97
CA ASP A 12 -3.23 6.83 7.18
C ASP A 12 -2.17 7.49 6.29
N GLU A 13 -0.96 6.91 6.18
CA GLU A 13 0.09 7.45 5.32
C GLU A 13 -0.27 7.30 3.84
N LEU A 14 -0.89 6.20 3.42
CA LEU A 14 -1.38 6.05 2.05
C LEU A 14 -2.43 7.12 1.72
N LEU A 15 -3.42 7.34 2.59
CA LEU A 15 -4.46 8.36 2.37
C LEU A 15 -3.87 9.77 2.28
N LYS A 16 -2.85 10.08 3.08
CA LYS A 16 -2.11 11.34 3.02
C LYS A 16 -1.38 11.50 1.69
N VAL A 17 -0.55 10.52 1.32
CA VAL A 17 0.25 10.51 0.10
C VAL A 17 -0.61 10.61 -1.17
N LEU A 18 -1.77 9.93 -1.17
CA LEU A 18 -2.74 10.00 -2.25
C LEU A 18 -3.53 11.31 -2.25
N GLY A 19 -3.93 11.81 -1.08
CA GLY A 19 -4.64 13.08 -0.93
C GLY A 19 -3.83 14.27 -1.43
N GLU A 20 -2.50 14.24 -1.27
CA GLU A 20 -1.59 15.24 -1.85
C GLU A 20 -1.46 15.10 -3.37
N SER A 21 -1.51 13.87 -3.90
CA SER A 21 -1.31 13.60 -5.33
C SER A 21 -2.58 13.75 -6.16
N TYR A 22 -3.75 13.62 -5.53
CA TYR A 22 -5.07 13.56 -6.17
C TYR A 22 -6.14 14.22 -5.28
N ALA A 23 -5.94 15.50 -4.95
CA ALA A 23 -6.83 16.24 -4.04
C ALA A 23 -8.31 16.23 -4.46
N ASP A 24 -8.58 16.17 -5.77
CA ASP A 24 -9.93 16.11 -6.34
C ASP A 24 -10.56 14.71 -6.27
N TYR A 25 -9.77 13.67 -5.98
CA TYR A 25 -10.19 12.26 -5.99
C TYR A 25 -10.03 11.59 -4.63
N LYS A 26 -10.22 12.34 -3.54
CA LYS A 26 -10.06 11.83 -2.17
C LYS A 26 -10.98 10.65 -1.87
N THR A 27 -12.21 10.68 -2.35
CA THR A 27 -13.21 9.63 -2.14
C THR A 27 -12.81 8.34 -2.84
N GLU A 28 -12.38 8.44 -4.09
CA GLU A 28 -11.94 7.33 -4.93
C GLU A 28 -10.63 6.73 -4.40
N SER A 29 -9.68 7.60 -4.05
CA SER A 29 -8.40 7.21 -3.45
C SER A 29 -8.62 6.42 -2.16
N LYS A 30 -9.52 6.91 -1.29
CA LYS A 30 -9.87 6.22 -0.05
C LYS A 30 -10.46 4.84 -0.33
N LYS A 31 -11.43 4.76 -1.24
CA LYS A 31 -12.08 3.50 -1.61
C LYS A 31 -11.09 2.48 -2.16
N ASP A 32 -10.17 2.91 -3.02
CA ASP A 32 -9.16 2.03 -3.62
C ASP A 32 -8.10 1.56 -2.59
N VAL A 33 -7.67 2.45 -1.68
CA VAL A 33 -6.77 2.06 -0.57
C VAL A 33 -7.43 1.06 0.36
N GLU A 34 -8.67 1.31 0.78
CA GLU A 34 -9.40 0.42 1.67
C GLU A 34 -9.60 -0.96 1.02
N ALA A 35 -10.00 -1.01 -0.24
CA ALA A 35 -10.16 -2.26 -0.98
C ALA A 35 -8.85 -3.04 -1.09
N PHE A 36 -7.73 -2.35 -1.35
CA PHE A 36 -6.43 -2.99 -1.46
C PHE A 36 -5.92 -3.54 -0.14
N LEU A 37 -6.00 -2.75 0.95
CA LEU A 37 -5.55 -3.17 2.26
C LEU A 37 -6.38 -4.35 2.78
N GLU A 38 -7.69 -4.34 2.55
CA GLU A 38 -8.55 -5.48 2.90
C GLU A 38 -8.14 -6.75 2.14
N ALA A 39 -7.97 -6.64 0.81
CA ALA A 39 -7.57 -7.78 -0.03
C ALA A 39 -6.15 -8.29 0.26
N SER A 40 -5.29 -7.45 0.84
CA SER A 40 -3.88 -7.76 1.09
C SER A 40 -3.56 -8.01 2.56
N LYS A 41 -4.53 -7.87 3.47
CA LYS A 41 -4.33 -7.87 4.93
C LYS A 41 -3.55 -9.08 5.42
N GLU A 42 -4.00 -10.29 5.06
CA GLU A 42 -3.37 -11.54 5.48
C GLU A 42 -1.92 -11.67 4.99
N LYS A 43 -1.66 -11.26 3.73
CA LYS A 43 -0.30 -11.30 3.14
C LYS A 43 0.61 -10.27 3.80
N LEU A 44 0.11 -9.05 4.00
CA LEU A 44 0.82 -7.99 4.70
C LEU A 44 1.19 -8.44 6.12
N GLU A 45 0.27 -9.05 6.85
CA GLU A 45 0.52 -9.56 8.19
C GLU A 45 1.63 -10.62 8.18
N ARG A 46 1.49 -11.62 7.31
CA ARG A 46 2.46 -12.70 7.19
C ARG A 46 3.85 -12.18 6.84
N TRP A 47 3.98 -11.37 5.80
CA TRP A 47 5.28 -10.89 5.33
C TRP A 47 5.92 -9.92 6.32
N THR A 48 5.12 -9.12 7.02
CA THR A 48 5.63 -8.22 8.06
C THR A 48 6.21 -9.02 9.23
N LYS A 49 5.54 -10.10 9.66
CA LYS A 49 6.08 -11.01 10.68
C LYS A 49 7.40 -11.65 10.25
N LEU A 50 7.46 -12.14 9.01
CA LEU A 50 8.69 -12.73 8.47
C LEU A 50 9.84 -11.71 8.39
N LEU A 51 9.56 -10.46 7.99
CA LEU A 51 10.55 -9.39 7.98
C LEU A 51 11.03 -9.05 9.40
N ALA A 52 10.12 -8.93 10.36
CA ALA A 52 10.45 -8.65 11.76
C ALA A 52 11.28 -9.78 12.40
N ASN A 53 11.06 -11.02 11.98
CA ASN A 53 11.83 -12.19 12.40
C ASN A 53 13.15 -12.38 11.61
N THR A 54 13.51 -11.45 10.73
CA THR A 54 14.70 -11.54 9.84
C THR A 54 14.69 -12.72 8.87
N GLU A 55 13.51 -13.33 8.63
CA GLU A 55 13.30 -14.41 7.64
C GLU A 55 13.13 -13.85 6.22
N LEU A 56 12.87 -12.55 6.08
CA LEU A 56 12.90 -11.80 4.82
C LEU A 56 13.85 -10.61 4.93
N THR A 57 14.54 -10.28 3.85
CA THR A 57 15.19 -8.98 3.73
C THR A 57 14.17 -7.91 3.32
N VAL A 58 14.51 -6.63 3.52
CA VAL A 58 13.69 -5.51 3.03
C VAL A 58 13.45 -5.61 1.51
N LYS A 59 14.45 -6.07 0.76
CA LYS A 59 14.34 -6.26 -0.69
C LYS A 59 13.35 -7.37 -1.05
N ASP A 60 13.33 -8.46 -0.29
CA ASP A 60 12.38 -9.56 -0.50
C ASP A 60 10.95 -9.11 -0.18
N TYR A 61 10.79 -8.36 0.92
CA TYR A 61 9.51 -7.77 1.30
C TYR A 61 8.96 -6.84 0.20
N GLU A 62 9.79 -5.92 -0.31
CA GLU A 62 9.43 -5.04 -1.42
C GLU A 62 9.07 -5.82 -2.69
N TRP A 63 9.83 -6.87 -3.01
CA TRP A 63 9.54 -7.73 -4.16
C TRP A 63 8.19 -8.44 -4.03
N LEU A 64 7.87 -8.95 -2.84
CA LEU A 64 6.57 -9.56 -2.55
C LEU A 64 5.42 -8.57 -2.73
N LEU A 65 5.56 -7.33 -2.27
CA LEU A 65 4.56 -6.29 -2.50
C LEU A 65 4.41 -5.96 -3.99
N LYS A 66 5.52 -5.87 -4.74
CA LYS A 66 5.50 -5.64 -6.19
C LYS A 66 4.78 -6.75 -6.95
N SER A 67 4.84 -7.99 -6.46
CA SER A 67 4.08 -9.10 -7.05
C SER A 67 2.56 -8.93 -6.95
N GLN A 68 2.08 -8.07 -6.03
CA GLN A 68 0.65 -7.80 -5.82
C GLN A 68 0.11 -6.65 -6.69
N LYS A 69 0.91 -6.09 -7.60
CA LYS A 69 0.50 -4.96 -8.47
C LYS A 69 -0.75 -5.23 -9.30
N ASP A 70 -0.98 -6.48 -9.68
CA ASP A 70 -2.15 -6.87 -10.46
C ASP A 70 -3.44 -6.85 -9.62
N ILE A 71 -3.31 -7.06 -8.30
CA ILE A 71 -4.42 -6.95 -7.34
C ILE A 71 -4.76 -5.48 -7.06
N LEU A 72 -3.76 -4.59 -7.12
CA LEU A 72 -3.93 -3.15 -6.93
C LEU A 72 -4.54 -2.49 -8.18
N VAL A 73 -5.80 -2.77 -8.50
CA VAL A 73 -6.45 -2.33 -9.75
C VAL A 73 -6.78 -0.83 -9.76
N LEU A 74 -6.97 -0.20 -8.59
CA LEU A 74 -7.34 1.21 -8.44
C LEU A 74 -8.60 1.57 -9.25
N LYS A 75 -9.66 0.78 -9.03
CA LYS A 75 -10.86 0.78 -9.86
C LYS A 75 -11.65 2.08 -9.75
N ALA A 76 -11.74 2.67 -8.56
CA ALA A 76 -12.47 3.91 -8.35
C ALA A 76 -11.78 5.08 -9.07
N LEU A 77 -10.46 5.18 -8.94
CA LEU A 77 -9.66 6.20 -9.63
C LEU A 77 -9.70 6.02 -11.15
N TYR A 78 -9.67 4.78 -11.65
CA TYR A 78 -9.85 4.51 -13.07
C TYR A 78 -11.23 4.98 -13.57
N GLN A 79 -12.30 4.70 -12.82
CA GLN A 79 -13.66 5.12 -13.15
C GLN A 79 -13.83 6.65 -13.11
N ALA A 80 -13.06 7.34 -12.27
CA ALA A 80 -13.04 8.80 -12.22
C ALA A 80 -12.16 9.45 -13.30
N GLY A 81 -11.64 8.66 -14.26
CA GLY A 81 -10.95 9.16 -15.45
C GLY A 81 -9.42 9.24 -15.31
N ILE A 82 -8.82 8.70 -14.24
CA ILE A 82 -7.36 8.65 -14.13
C ILE A 82 -6.79 7.66 -15.15
N THR A 83 -5.80 8.11 -15.92
CA THR A 83 -5.18 7.31 -16.98
C THR A 83 -4.38 6.13 -16.42
N LYS A 84 -4.26 5.04 -17.20
CA LYS A 84 -3.49 3.85 -16.81
C LYS A 84 -2.03 4.16 -16.43
N GLN A 85 -1.40 5.11 -17.13
CA GLN A 85 -0.03 5.54 -16.81
C GLN A 85 0.04 6.19 -15.43
N ARG A 86 -0.86 7.12 -15.12
CA ARG A 86 -0.94 7.76 -13.79
C ARG A 86 -1.22 6.75 -12.69
N LEU A 87 -2.13 5.80 -12.93
CA LEU A 87 -2.38 4.70 -12.01
C LEU A 87 -1.12 3.84 -11.80
N GLY A 88 -0.36 3.53 -12.85
CA GLY A 88 0.90 2.79 -12.74
C GLY A 88 1.92 3.45 -11.81
N HIS A 89 2.12 4.77 -11.95
CA HIS A 89 2.96 5.54 -11.02
C HIS A 89 2.41 5.48 -9.59
N LEU A 90 1.09 5.55 -9.44
CA LEU A 90 0.45 5.48 -8.14
C LEU A 90 0.64 4.14 -7.44
N LYS A 91 0.56 3.04 -8.19
CA LYS A 91 0.86 1.70 -7.67
C LYS A 91 2.27 1.61 -7.10
N ASN A 92 3.25 2.19 -7.78
CA ASN A 92 4.63 2.24 -7.26
C ASN A 92 4.69 3.04 -5.95
N LYS A 93 4.11 4.24 -5.94
CA LYS A 93 4.08 5.11 -4.75
C LYS A 93 3.43 4.42 -3.54
N ILE A 94 2.34 3.68 -3.76
CA ILE A 94 1.66 2.89 -2.72
C ILE A 94 2.60 1.83 -2.14
N ILE A 95 3.29 1.06 -3.00
CA ILE A 95 4.23 0.04 -2.56
C ILE A 95 5.38 0.66 -1.77
N ASP A 96 6.00 1.71 -2.30
CA ASP A 96 7.12 2.40 -1.65
C ASP A 96 6.71 2.95 -0.28
N THR A 97 5.49 3.50 -0.17
CA THR A 97 4.94 3.99 1.10
C THR A 97 4.79 2.86 2.11
N ILE A 98 4.25 1.71 1.71
CA ILE A 98 4.11 0.55 2.60
C ILE A 98 5.48 0.08 3.10
N VAL A 99 6.45 -0.08 2.20
CA VAL A 99 7.81 -0.49 2.56
C VAL A 99 8.40 0.47 3.59
N ASN A 100 8.30 1.77 3.36
CA ASN A 100 8.87 2.78 4.26
C ASN A 100 8.21 2.76 5.64
N VAL A 101 6.87 2.66 5.71
CA VAL A 101 6.15 2.60 6.98
C VAL A 101 6.52 1.33 7.75
N VAL A 102 6.56 0.17 7.08
CA VAL A 102 6.85 -1.11 7.72
C VAL A 102 8.30 -1.18 8.20
N VAL A 103 9.25 -0.76 7.37
CA VAL A 103 10.67 -0.73 7.73
C VAL A 103 10.91 0.21 8.91
N GLY A 104 10.40 1.44 8.86
CA GLY A 104 10.57 2.41 9.94
C GLY A 104 9.86 2.05 11.25
N ALA A 105 8.96 1.06 11.22
CA ALA A 105 8.29 0.57 12.42
C ALA A 105 8.93 -0.71 12.99
N ILE A 106 9.79 -1.40 12.22
CA ILE A 106 10.53 -2.59 12.65
C ILE A 106 11.97 -2.25 13.05
N PHE A 107 12.64 -1.37 12.29
CA PHE A 107 14.05 -1.00 12.43
C PHE A 107 14.20 0.46 12.87
#